data_AF-A0A7W4GWA7-F1
#
_entry.id   AF-A0A7W4GWA7-F1
#
_cell.length_a   1.000
_cell.length_b   1.000
_cell.length_c   1.000
_cell.angle_alpha   90.00
_cell.angle_beta   90.00
_cell.angle_gamma   90.00
#
_symmetry.space_group_name_H-M   'P 1'
#
loop_
_entity.id
_entity.type
_entity.pdbx_description
1 polymer ?
#
loop_
_entity_poly.entity_id
_entity_poly.type
_entity_poly.pdbx_seq_one_letter_code
_entity_poly.pdbx_strand_id
1 'polypeptide(L)'
;MAWFKVDDKLHSHPKRHRAGLRAMGLWVIAGSWVGDQLTDGFIPADMLVALGGKPADAKALVDAGLWERMEGGWRFHDWEGRNPRREDVEADRAAWRKRQQDARERARARAKEGA
;
A
#
# COMPACT_ATOMS: atom_id res chain seq x y z
N MET A 1 -9.85 0.21 5.18
CA MET A 1 -8.74 -0.65 4.72
C MET A 1 -8.14 0.02 3.49
N ALA A 2 -6.81 0.12 3.40
CA ALA A 2 -6.16 0.68 2.21
C ALA A 2 -5.86 -0.44 1.22
N TRP A 3 -5.91 -0.14 -0.08
CA TRP A 3 -5.63 -1.08 -1.15
C TRP A 3 -4.36 -0.66 -1.87
N PHE A 4 -3.48 -1.62 -2.12
CA PHE A 4 -2.41 -1.44 -3.10
C PHE A 4 -2.98 -1.64 -4.50
N LYS A 5 -2.87 -0.61 -5.35
CA LYS A 5 -3.43 -0.64 -6.70
C LYS A 5 -2.46 -1.27 -7.69
N VAL A 6 -2.96 -2.27 -8.41
CA VAL A 6 -2.26 -2.90 -9.52
C VAL A 6 -2.96 -2.48 -10.82
N ASP A 7 -2.18 -1.90 -11.74
CA ASP A 7 -2.68 -1.47 -13.05
C ASP A 7 -3.14 -2.69 -13.89
N ASP A 8 -4.28 -2.55 -14.57
CA ASP A 8 -4.89 -3.62 -15.36
C ASP A 8 -4.08 -3.99 -16.61
N LYS A 9 -3.10 -3.18 -17.01
CA LYS A 9 -2.14 -3.47 -18.08
C LYS A 9 -0.80 -4.01 -17.55
N LEU A 10 -0.63 -4.19 -16.24
CA LEU A 10 0.63 -4.69 -15.68
C LEU A 10 1.05 -6.03 -16.30
N HIS A 11 0.07 -6.89 -16.66
CA HIS A 11 0.32 -8.21 -17.24
C HIS A 11 1.16 -8.19 -18.53
N SER A 12 1.12 -7.11 -19.32
CA SER A 12 1.89 -6.95 -20.56
C SER A 12 2.99 -5.90 -20.46
N HIS A 13 3.19 -5.31 -19.28
CA HIS A 13 4.11 -4.19 -19.11
C HIS A 13 5.58 -4.63 -19.21
N PRO A 14 6.44 -3.94 -19.99
CA PRO A 14 7.85 -4.33 -20.17
C PRO A 14 8.64 -4.40 -18.86
N LYS A 15 8.35 -3.54 -17.87
CA LYS A 15 9.00 -3.62 -16.54
C LYS A 15 8.67 -4.94 -15.81
N ARG A 16 7.43 -5.43 -15.91
CA ARG A 16 7.03 -6.73 -15.33
C ARG A 16 7.81 -7.88 -15.97
N HIS A 17 7.91 -7.87 -17.30
CA HIS A 17 8.68 -8.88 -18.02
C HIS A 17 10.16 -8.89 -17.64
N ARG A 18 10.78 -7.70 -17.51
CA ARG A 18 12.19 -7.56 -17.09
C ARG A 18 12.44 -8.02 -15.66
N ALA A 19 11.52 -7.74 -14.73
CA ALA A 19 11.66 -8.16 -13.34
C ALA A 19 11.51 -9.68 -13.15
N GLY A 20 10.69 -10.32 -13.97
CA GLY A 20 10.38 -11.75 -13.86
C GLY A 20 9.33 -12.06 -12.78
N LEU A 21 8.66 -13.20 -12.91
CA LEU A 21 7.46 -13.52 -12.14
C LEU A 21 7.71 -13.63 -10.62
N ARG A 22 8.86 -14.18 -10.23
CA ARG A 22 9.24 -14.31 -8.81
C ARG A 22 9.37 -12.94 -8.13
N ALA A 23 10.10 -12.01 -8.76
CA ALA A 23 10.27 -10.66 -8.26
C ALA A 23 8.93 -9.90 -8.22
N MET A 24 8.05 -10.13 -9.21
CA MET A 24 6.70 -9.58 -9.19
C MET A 24 5.83 -10.12 -8.04
N GLY A 25 6.04 -11.37 -7.62
CA GLY A 25 5.41 -11.91 -6.41
C GLY A 25 5.79 -11.10 -5.17
N LEU A 26 7.08 -10.82 -4.99
CA LEU A 26 7.57 -9.92 -3.93
C LEU A 26 6.96 -8.52 -4.06
N TRP A 27 6.91 -7.96 -5.27
CA TRP A 27 6.35 -6.62 -5.52
C TRP A 27 4.89 -6.50 -5.04
N VAL A 28 4.04 -7.51 -5.28
CA VAL A 28 2.64 -7.48 -4.81
C VAL A 28 2.55 -7.58 -3.28
N ILE A 29 3.29 -8.51 -2.67
CA ILE A 29 3.28 -8.69 -1.21
C ILE A 29 3.81 -7.46 -0.49
N ALA A 30 4.92 -6.90 -0.96
CA ALA A 30 5.47 -5.66 -0.43
C ALA A 30 4.50 -4.48 -0.61
N GLY A 31 3.81 -4.38 -1.74
CA GLY A 31 2.84 -3.31 -1.99
C GLY A 31 1.67 -3.38 -1.01
N SER A 32 1.16 -4.59 -0.75
CA SER A 32 0.15 -4.83 0.29
C SER A 32 0.64 -4.40 1.68
N TRP A 33 1.88 -4.75 2.04
CA TRP A 33 2.47 -4.40 3.33
C TRP A 33 2.66 -2.88 3.48
N VAL A 34 3.22 -2.21 2.46
CA VAL A 34 3.38 -0.74 2.45
C VAL A 34 2.03 -0.04 2.61
N GLY A 35 0.98 -0.54 1.96
CA GLY A 35 -0.37 0.04 2.07
C GLY A 35 -1.00 -0.14 3.46
N ASP A 36 -0.68 -1.23 4.15
CA ASP A 36 -1.13 -1.45 5.53
C ASP A 36 -0.35 -0.58 6.54
N GLN A 37 0.97 -0.55 6.39
CA GLN A 37 1.88 0.19 7.28
C GLN A 37 1.94 1.69 7.01
N LEU A 38 1.35 2.15 5.91
CA LEU A 38 1.31 3.56 5.49
C LEU A 38 2.70 4.20 5.41
N THR A 39 3.65 3.47 4.82
CA THR A 39 5.05 3.91 4.67
C THR A 39 5.32 4.69 3.38
N ASP A 40 4.26 5.13 2.68
CA ASP A 40 4.34 5.97 1.47
C ASP A 40 5.29 5.41 0.38
N GLY A 41 5.27 4.08 0.22
CA GLY A 41 6.08 3.36 -0.76
C GLY A 41 7.37 2.77 -0.20
N PHE A 42 7.77 3.08 1.04
CA PHE A 42 9.06 2.65 1.58
C PHE A 42 9.03 1.25 2.21
N ILE A 43 10.07 0.47 1.92
CA ILE A 43 10.31 -0.88 2.42
C ILE A 43 11.66 -0.89 3.14
N PRO A 44 11.69 -1.02 4.47
CA PRO A 44 12.91 -1.25 5.24
C PRO A 44 13.67 -2.51 4.80
N ALA A 45 15.00 -2.48 4.88
CA ALA A 45 15.84 -3.58 4.38
C ALA A 45 15.63 -4.90 5.13
N ASP A 46 15.37 -4.83 6.43
CA ASP A 46 15.08 -5.96 7.31
C ASP A 46 13.76 -6.67 6.95
N MET A 47 12.81 -5.95 6.35
CA MET A 47 11.53 -6.52 5.92
C MET A 47 11.64 -7.41 4.67
N LEU A 48 12.73 -7.36 3.91
CA LEU A 48 12.85 -8.10 2.66
C LEU A 48 12.59 -9.61 2.84
N VAL A 49 13.22 -10.21 3.85
CA VAL A 49 13.10 -11.65 4.12
C VAL A 49 11.72 -11.99 4.67
N ALA A 50 11.18 -11.15 5.56
CA ALA A 50 9.84 -11.32 6.13
C ALA A 50 8.74 -11.28 5.04
N LEU A 51 8.96 -10.50 3.98
CA LEU A 51 8.07 -10.42 2.81
C LEU A 51 8.32 -11.53 1.77
N GLY A 52 9.18 -12.51 2.08
CA GLY A 52 9.50 -13.65 1.20
C GLY A 52 10.47 -13.32 0.07
N GLY A 53 11.09 -12.15 0.10
CA GLY A 53 12.05 -11.69 -0.89
C GLY A 53 13.47 -12.21 -0.67
N LYS A 54 14.24 -12.27 -1.76
CA LYS A 54 15.70 -12.45 -1.75
C LYS A 54 16.39 -11.21 -2.31
N PRO A 55 17.68 -10.98 -2.02
CA PRO A 55 18.43 -9.87 -2.61
C PRO A 55 18.36 -9.82 -4.14
N ALA A 56 18.33 -10.98 -4.81
CA ALA A 56 18.17 -11.07 -6.26
C ALA A 56 16.80 -10.57 -6.75
N ASP A 57 15.72 -10.82 -5.99
CA ASP A 57 14.37 -10.35 -6.33
C ASP A 57 14.30 -8.82 -6.21
N ALA A 58 14.82 -8.27 -5.12
CA ALA A 58 14.91 -6.82 -4.92
C ALA A 58 15.78 -6.15 -6.00
N LYS A 59 16.91 -6.77 -6.36
CA LYS A 59 17.76 -6.29 -7.45
C LYS A 59 16.99 -6.29 -8.78
N ALA A 60 16.27 -7.35 -9.12
CA ALA A 60 15.49 -7.42 -10.35
C ALA A 60 14.40 -6.34 -10.43
N LEU A 61 13.77 -5.99 -9.30
CA LEU A 61 12.79 -4.90 -9.23
C LEU A 61 13.44 -3.53 -9.42
N VAL A 62 14.63 -3.32 -8.86
CA VAL A 62 15.41 -2.08 -9.07
C VAL A 62 15.88 -1.96 -10.52
N ASP A 63 16.47 -3.01 -11.07
CA ASP A 63 16.93 -3.04 -12.46
C ASP A 63 15.78 -2.81 -13.45
N ALA A 64 14.58 -3.32 -13.13
CA ALA A 64 13.38 -3.10 -13.93
C ALA A 64 12.76 -1.70 -13.76
N GLY A 65 13.24 -0.89 -12.81
CA GLY A 65 12.68 0.43 -12.47
C GLY A 65 11.28 0.35 -11.88
N LEU A 66 10.99 -0.71 -11.12
CA LEU A 66 9.78 -0.85 -10.30
C LEU A 66 10.04 -0.41 -8.86
N TRP A 67 11.26 -0.59 -8.38
CA TRP A 67 11.75 -0.06 -7.11
C TRP A 67 12.95 0.86 -7.33
N GLU A 68 13.19 1.72 -6.35
CA GLU A 68 14.36 2.59 -6.24
C GLU A 68 15.14 2.20 -4.98
N ARG A 69 16.46 2.27 -5.06
CA ARG A 69 17.31 2.03 -3.90
C ARG A 69 17.34 3.29 -3.04
N MET A 70 17.07 3.11 -1.76
CA MET A 70 17.10 4.18 -0.77
C MET A 70 18.05 3.82 0.37
N GLU A 71 18.45 4.81 1.14
CA GLU A 71 19.11 4.53 2.42
C GLU A 71 18.20 3.64 3.28
N GLY A 72 18.76 2.58 3.86
CA GLY A 72 18.02 1.66 4.72
C GLY A 72 17.03 0.73 4.02
N GLY A 73 16.92 0.71 2.69
CA GLY A 73 16.02 -0.21 1.99
C GLY A 73 15.68 0.17 0.55
N TRP A 74 14.39 0.10 0.22
CA TRP A 74 13.86 0.36 -1.12
C TRP A 74 12.58 1.18 -1.06
N ARG A 75 12.25 1.84 -2.17
CA ARG A 75 10.96 2.51 -2.35
C ARG A 75 10.31 2.06 -3.65
N PHE A 76 8.99 1.93 -3.67
CA PHE A 76 8.24 1.80 -4.91
C PHE A 76 8.44 3.03 -5.79
N HIS A 77 8.81 2.80 -7.05
CA HIS A 77 8.85 3.86 -8.04
C HIS A 77 7.42 4.37 -8.29
N ASP A 78 7.25 5.70 -8.35
CA ASP A 78 5.96 6.36 -8.59
C ASP A 78 4.82 5.85 -7.69
N TRP A 79 5.07 5.75 -6.38
CA TRP A 79 4.02 5.45 -5.41
C TRP A 79 2.97 6.56 -5.36
N GLU A 80 3.46 7.80 -5.32
CA GLU A 80 2.64 9.01 -5.24
C GLU A 80 1.85 9.23 -6.53
N GLY A 81 0.59 9.66 -6.40
CA GLY A 81 -0.33 9.88 -7.51
C GLY A 81 -1.13 8.66 -7.95
N ARG A 82 -0.69 7.44 -7.61
CA ARG A 82 -1.45 6.20 -7.90
C ARG A 82 -2.01 5.55 -6.64
N ASN A 83 -1.18 5.42 -5.61
CA ASN A 83 -1.57 4.83 -4.33
C ASN A 83 -1.90 5.93 -3.30
N PRO A 84 -2.81 5.65 -2.35
CA PRO A 84 -3.17 6.62 -1.33
C PRO A 84 -1.97 6.91 -0.43
N ARG A 85 -1.80 8.18 -0.05
CA ARG A 85 -0.79 8.58 0.94
C ARG A 85 -1.30 8.28 2.35
N ARG A 86 -0.38 8.14 3.30
CA ARG A 86 -0.70 7.99 4.73
C ARG A 86 -1.71 9.03 5.20
N GLU A 87 -1.46 10.29 4.86
CA GLU A 87 -2.32 11.43 5.25
C GLU A 87 -3.76 11.25 4.74
N ASP A 88 -3.93 10.85 3.47
CA ASP A 88 -5.25 10.61 2.87
C ASP A 88 -5.98 9.47 3.59
N VAL A 89 -5.26 8.37 3.86
CA VAL A 89 -5.84 7.21 4.55
C VAL A 89 -6.25 7.55 5.97
N GLU A 90 -5.44 8.33 6.70
CA GLU A 90 -5.75 8.76 8.06
C GLU A 90 -6.93 9.73 8.11
N ALA A 91 -7.00 10.67 7.15
CA ALA A 91 -8.13 11.58 7.00
C ALA A 91 -9.44 10.83 6.72
N ASP A 92 -9.42 9.86 5.79
CA ASP A 92 -10.57 9.02 5.48
C ASP A 92 -11.03 8.19 6.69
N ARG A 93 -10.06 7.62 7.44
CA ARG A 93 -10.35 6.87 8.68
C ARG A 93 -10.95 7.78 9.75
N ALA A 94 -10.48 9.01 9.90
CA ALA A 94 -11.03 9.98 10.85
C ALA A 94 -12.46 10.40 10.45
N ALA A 95 -12.67 10.73 9.18
CA ALA A 95 -13.98 11.10 8.66
C ALA A 95 -15.00 9.96 8.81
N TRP A 96 -14.59 8.72 8.55
CA TRP A 96 -15.43 7.55 8.76
C TRP A 96 -15.80 7.37 10.23
N ARG A 97 -14.84 7.46 11.16
CA ARG A 97 -15.11 7.37 12.60
C ARG A 97 -16.10 8.43 13.05
N LYS A 98 -15.95 9.67 12.58
CA LYS A 98 -16.87 10.76 12.89
C LYS A 98 -18.28 10.46 12.39
N ARG A 99 -18.44 10.03 11.13
CA ARG A 99 -19.76 9.66 10.58
C ARG A 99 -20.45 8.58 11.40
N GLN A 100 -19.70 7.57 11.84
CA GLN A 100 -20.23 6.48 12.66
C GLN A 100 -20.64 6.97 14.06
N GLN A 101 -19.89 7.90 14.66
CA GLN A 101 -20.24 8.53 15.92
C GLN A 101 -21.52 9.36 15.79
N ASP A 102 -21.58 10.27 14.81
CA ASP A 102 -22.74 11.12 14.56
C ASP A 102 -24.01 10.28 14.31
N ALA A 103 -23.89 9.18 13.56
CA ALA A 103 -25.01 8.27 13.31
C ALA A 103 -25.51 7.57 14.59
N ARG A 104 -24.59 7.14 15.47
CA ARG A 104 -24.94 6.53 16.77
C ARG A 104 -25.62 7.53 17.71
N GLU A 105 -25.14 8.76 17.75
CA GLU A 105 -25.75 9.82 18.56
C GLU A 105 -27.16 10.16 18.08
N ARG A 106 -27.36 10.29 16.75
CA ARG A 106 -28.70 10.50 16.16
C ARG A 106 -29.65 9.35 16.46
N ALA A 107 -29.18 8.10 16.38
CA ALA A 107 -30.00 6.93 16.70
C ALA A 107 -30.41 6.92 18.19
N ARG A 108 -29.49 7.27 19.10
CA ARG A 108 -29.76 7.39 20.55
C ARG A 108 -30.77 8.50 20.85
N ALA A 109 -30.67 9.65 20.19
CA ALA A 109 -31.62 10.75 20.36
C ALA A 109 -33.04 10.34 19.94
N ARG A 110 -33.19 9.73 18.77
CA ARG A 110 -34.49 9.22 18.27
C ARG A 110 -35.12 8.19 19.20
N ALA A 111 -34.31 7.30 19.79
CA ALA A 111 -34.80 6.30 20.74
C ALA A 111 -35.31 6.91 22.06
N LYS A 112 -34.78 8.07 22.48
CA LYS A 112 -35.25 8.80 23.67
C LYS A 112 -36.50 9.63 23.42
N GLU A 113 -36.70 10.13 22.20
CA GLU A 113 -37.88 10.92 21.83
C GLU A 113 -39.13 10.07 21.57
N GLY A 114 -38.96 8.78 21.29
CA GLY A 114 -40.05 7.82 21.06
C GLY A 114 -40.43 6.96 22.27
N ALA A 115 -39.83 7.19 23.44
CA ALA A 115 -40.12 6.51 24.71
C ALA A 115 -40.78 7.48 25.69
#